data_AF-A0A6A4X2P9-F1
#
_entry.id   AF-A0A6A4X2P9-F1
#
_cell.length_a   1.000
_cell.length_b   1.000
_cell.length_c   1.000
_cell.angle_alpha   90.00
_cell.angle_beta   90.00
_cell.angle_gamma   90.00
#
_symmetry.space_group_name_H-M   'P 1'
#
loop_
_entity.id
_entity.type
_entity.pdbx_description
1 polymer ?
#
loop_
_entity_poly.entity_id
_entity_poly.type
_entity_poly.pdbx_seq_one_letter_code
_entity_poly.pdbx_strand_id
1 'polypeptide(L)'
;MLQQVSPEFPPHPVYVPSMISRPRVSPPVSGRRSGAKQEMVDAAPCREPWSARVIVWLLRATGHSSGRGLLPTAYALLLYAPLTYASLALALKDLQSGLRELDATGAFFATAFDTSFFGVMDVVTWLPITCTFLFGRRHYPALLAEARRTFDAVDVRRRATACENLRRFTHRLLAFTVAVAGFVLVNHLLHLGIRRRCQEGADACAAAVFNALLQMLLDICVFFIPVKLSLAVALISCGATALNDEVRALVEEGPVCRRRLTLLRRRHDALSTASRRLMDGMRIELVSSMFYGILSKIYTYLLLVLTVRSRQAHQHLTSFVLSMYRATFSLTMPCESAQRLLDRSAQLRDDLLRLHSDDVATNQELLLLLEATRRDLDGIGDLAFYRLQRPTMVAISSTIVTYIIVLMQFLLTEDGAAATPTPATVTVGQ
;
A
#
# COMPACT_ATOMS: atom_id res chain seq x y z
N MET A 1 11.46 -21.04 32.55
CA MET A 1 10.18 -21.78 32.53
C MET A 1 9.87 -22.14 31.10
N LEU A 2 10.34 -23.31 30.66
CA LEU A 2 10.12 -23.87 29.32
C LEU A 2 9.41 -25.20 29.55
N GLN A 3 8.13 -25.27 29.18
CA GLN A 3 7.34 -26.49 29.33
C GLN A 3 7.01 -27.01 27.92
N GLN A 4 7.73 -28.06 27.55
CA GLN A 4 7.41 -28.94 26.43
C GLN A 4 6.05 -29.60 26.69
N VAL A 5 5.11 -29.48 25.76
CA VAL A 5 3.91 -30.30 25.71
C VAL A 5 3.63 -30.74 24.27
N SER A 6 3.93 -32.01 24.02
CA SER A 6 3.30 -32.94 23.09
C SER A 6 3.68 -34.32 23.61
N PRO A 7 2.89 -35.40 23.42
CA PRO A 7 2.02 -35.65 22.26
C PRO A 7 0.67 -36.33 22.63
N GLU A 8 -0.18 -36.61 21.64
CA GLU A 8 -0.91 -37.90 21.47
C GLU A 8 -1.94 -37.78 20.33
N PHE A 9 -1.69 -38.50 19.24
CA PHE A 9 -2.70 -38.84 18.23
C PHE A 9 -2.92 -40.35 18.30
N PRO A 10 -4.17 -40.83 18.39
CA PRO A 10 -4.45 -42.26 18.29
C PRO A 10 -4.46 -42.74 16.83
N PRO A 11 -4.16 -44.03 16.57
CA PRO A 11 -4.18 -44.64 15.25
C PRO A 11 -5.55 -45.26 14.92
N HIS A 12 -5.67 -45.74 13.67
CA HIS A 12 -6.67 -46.66 13.08
C HIS A 12 -7.67 -46.03 12.08
N PRO A 13 -8.23 -46.81 11.15
CA PRO A 13 -7.64 -47.95 10.42
C PRO A 13 -7.81 -47.85 8.89
N VAL A 14 -7.05 -48.71 8.22
CA VAL A 14 -7.14 -49.10 6.82
C VAL A 14 -8.57 -49.51 6.44
N TYR A 15 -9.09 -48.95 5.34
CA TYR A 15 -10.19 -49.54 4.59
C TYR A 15 -9.88 -49.48 3.09
N VAL A 16 -9.62 -50.67 2.52
CA VAL A 16 -9.61 -50.93 1.09
C VAL A 16 -10.80 -51.85 0.82
N PRO A 17 -11.66 -51.50 -0.15
CA PRO A 17 -12.12 -52.51 -1.06
C PRO A 17 -11.90 -52.10 -2.52
N SER A 18 -11.18 -52.98 -3.19
CA SER A 18 -11.15 -53.16 -4.63
C SER A 18 -12.55 -53.20 -5.27
N MET A 19 -12.75 -52.41 -6.32
CA MET A 19 -13.62 -52.82 -7.43
C MET A 19 -12.91 -52.63 -8.76
N ILE A 20 -12.42 -53.76 -9.25
CA ILE A 20 -12.05 -54.02 -10.62
C ILE A 20 -13.32 -53.87 -11.47
N SER A 21 -13.35 -52.87 -12.35
CA SER A 21 -14.25 -52.87 -13.51
C SER A 21 -13.42 -52.67 -14.78
N ARG A 22 -13.42 -53.72 -15.60
CA ARG A 22 -12.75 -53.80 -16.89
C ARG A 22 -13.41 -52.87 -17.92
N PRO A 23 -12.66 -52.46 -18.96
CA PRO A 23 -13.03 -51.37 -19.86
C PRO A 23 -14.07 -51.79 -20.90
N ARG A 24 -15.04 -50.91 -21.17
CA ARG A 24 -15.89 -50.98 -22.36
C ARG A 24 -15.08 -50.52 -23.56
N VAL A 25 -14.65 -51.49 -24.37
CA VAL A 25 -14.09 -51.27 -25.71
C VAL A 25 -15.19 -50.64 -26.57
N SER A 26 -14.99 -49.36 -26.93
CA SER A 26 -15.81 -48.68 -27.93
C SER A 26 -15.18 -48.87 -29.31
N PRO A 27 -15.98 -49.08 -30.37
CA PRO A 27 -15.48 -49.34 -31.72
C PRO A 27 -14.75 -48.14 -32.33
N PRO A 28 -13.86 -48.37 -33.30
CA PRO A 28 -13.09 -47.33 -33.96
C PRO A 28 -14.01 -46.42 -34.78
N VAL A 29 -14.19 -45.18 -34.33
CA VAL A 29 -14.82 -44.13 -35.13
C VAL A 29 -13.84 -43.71 -36.22
N SER A 30 -14.15 -44.15 -37.43
CA SER A 30 -13.45 -43.81 -38.66
C SER A 30 -13.49 -42.30 -38.91
N GLY A 31 -12.30 -41.71 -38.92
CA GLY A 31 -11.86 -40.73 -39.92
C GLY A 31 -12.87 -39.68 -40.37
N ARG A 32 -12.95 -38.57 -39.63
CA ARG A 32 -13.14 -37.26 -40.25
C ARG A 32 -12.00 -36.36 -39.80
N ARG A 33 -10.92 -36.37 -40.59
CA ARG A 33 -9.94 -35.27 -40.64
C ARG A 33 -10.68 -34.03 -41.14
N SER A 34 -11.46 -33.43 -40.24
CA SER A 34 -11.75 -32.01 -40.32
C SER A 34 -10.40 -31.34 -40.20
N GLY A 35 -9.91 -30.79 -41.31
CA GLY A 35 -8.82 -29.86 -41.29
C GLY A 35 -9.22 -28.71 -40.39
N ALA A 36 -8.91 -28.83 -39.10
CA ALA A 36 -8.78 -27.71 -38.21
C ALA A 36 -7.66 -26.86 -38.82
N LYS A 37 -8.04 -25.98 -39.76
CA LYS A 37 -7.38 -24.71 -39.94
C LYS A 37 -7.33 -24.14 -38.55
N GLN A 38 -6.20 -24.39 -37.90
CA GLN A 38 -5.76 -23.67 -36.72
C GLN A 38 -5.53 -22.28 -37.27
N GLU A 39 -6.63 -21.54 -37.46
CA GLU A 39 -6.60 -20.11 -37.55
C GLU A 39 -5.81 -19.71 -36.33
N MET A 40 -4.56 -19.38 -36.59
CA MET A 40 -3.69 -18.67 -35.69
C MET A 40 -4.41 -17.33 -35.55
N VAL A 41 -5.44 -17.32 -34.71
CA VAL A 41 -6.14 -16.13 -34.30
C VAL A 41 -5.04 -15.34 -33.62
N ASP A 42 -4.46 -14.41 -34.36
CA ASP A 42 -3.50 -13.44 -33.88
C ASP A 42 -4.21 -12.70 -32.75
N ALA A 43 -4.08 -13.24 -31.55
CA ALA A 43 -4.81 -12.77 -30.41
C ALA A 43 -4.33 -11.36 -30.17
N ALA A 44 -5.26 -10.41 -30.38
CA ALA A 44 -4.95 -9.01 -30.33
C ALA A 44 -4.16 -8.70 -29.05
N PRO A 45 -3.05 -7.93 -29.14
CA PRO A 45 -2.30 -7.55 -27.97
C PRO A 45 -3.24 -6.93 -26.95
N CYS A 46 -3.09 -7.33 -25.68
CA CYS A 46 -3.95 -6.83 -24.63
C CYS A 46 -3.84 -5.31 -24.56
N ARG A 47 -4.86 -4.62 -25.05
CA ARG A 47 -4.90 -3.15 -25.02
C ARG A 47 -4.94 -2.74 -23.56
N GLU A 48 -4.03 -1.85 -23.20
CA GLU A 48 -3.96 -1.31 -21.85
C GLU A 48 -5.31 -0.71 -21.46
N PRO A 49 -5.90 -1.12 -20.32
CA PRO A 49 -7.19 -0.63 -19.91
C PRO A 49 -7.13 0.89 -19.78
N TRP A 50 -8.19 1.58 -20.21
CA TRP A 50 -8.23 3.06 -20.19
C TRP A 50 -7.95 3.61 -18.78
N SER A 51 -8.41 2.92 -17.74
CA SER A 51 -8.21 3.24 -16.33
C SER A 51 -6.73 3.26 -15.95
N ALA A 52 -5.93 2.28 -16.40
CA ALA A 52 -4.49 2.27 -16.15
C ALA A 52 -3.81 3.47 -16.83
N ARG A 53 -4.19 3.78 -18.08
CA ARG A 53 -3.67 4.95 -18.80
C ARG A 53 -3.96 6.25 -18.08
N VAL A 54 -5.17 6.39 -17.53
CA VAL A 54 -5.55 7.58 -16.74
C VAL A 54 -4.80 7.65 -15.42
N ILE A 55 -4.62 6.54 -14.70
CA ILE A 55 -3.79 6.55 -13.48
C ILE A 55 -2.35 6.94 -13.82
N VAL A 56 -1.75 6.40 -14.89
CA VAL A 56 -0.41 6.79 -15.34
C VAL A 56 -0.35 8.27 -15.73
N TRP A 57 -1.40 8.79 -16.39
CA TRP A 57 -1.50 10.21 -16.70
C TRP A 57 -1.59 11.07 -15.44
N LEU A 58 -2.40 10.68 -14.46
CA LEU A 58 -2.51 11.36 -13.16
C LEU A 58 -1.15 11.35 -12.42
N LEU A 59 -0.46 10.21 -12.39
CA LEU A 59 0.90 10.12 -11.83
C LEU A 59 1.90 11.03 -12.54
N ARG A 60 1.74 11.28 -13.84
CA ARG A 60 2.57 12.25 -14.57
C ARG A 60 2.20 13.69 -14.23
N ALA A 61 0.91 13.99 -14.18
CA ALA A 61 0.39 15.31 -13.83
C ALA A 61 0.74 15.71 -12.38
N THR A 62 0.87 14.75 -11.47
CA THR A 62 1.32 15.01 -10.09
C THR A 62 2.83 14.86 -9.91
N GLY A 63 3.61 14.74 -10.98
CA GLY A 63 5.08 14.66 -10.91
C GLY A 63 5.64 13.35 -10.33
N HIS A 64 4.81 12.36 -10.04
CA HIS A 64 5.22 11.06 -9.48
C HIS A 64 5.89 10.14 -10.50
N SER A 65 5.68 10.42 -11.78
CA SER A 65 6.22 9.68 -12.91
C SER A 65 6.63 10.67 -13.99
N SER A 66 7.90 10.66 -14.40
CA SER A 66 8.31 11.51 -15.52
C SER A 66 9.33 10.82 -16.40
N GLY A 67 9.25 11.07 -17.70
CA GLY A 67 10.28 10.65 -18.64
C GLY A 67 11.63 11.33 -18.37
N ARG A 68 12.67 10.83 -19.05
CA ARG A 68 13.96 11.52 -19.12
C ARG A 68 13.84 12.79 -19.97
N GLY A 69 14.50 13.88 -19.56
CA GLY A 69 14.53 15.14 -20.30
C GLY A 69 14.46 16.39 -19.42
N LEU A 70 14.77 17.53 -20.03
CA LEU A 70 14.72 18.85 -19.37
C LEU A 70 13.28 19.27 -19.09
N LEU A 71 12.38 19.19 -20.09
CA LEU A 71 10.99 19.63 -19.95
C LEU A 71 10.22 18.92 -18.81
N PRO A 72 10.24 17.57 -18.70
CA PRO A 72 9.60 16.91 -17.56
C PRO A 72 10.25 17.26 -16.21
N THR A 73 11.54 17.60 -16.19
CA THR A 73 12.25 18.04 -14.98
C THR A 73 11.86 19.45 -14.57
N ALA A 74 11.78 20.39 -15.51
CA ALA A 74 11.29 21.73 -15.26
C ALA A 74 9.84 21.71 -14.75
N TYR A 75 8.98 20.88 -15.34
CA TYR A 75 7.61 20.68 -14.86
C TYR A 75 7.55 20.15 -13.43
N ALA A 76 8.34 19.10 -13.12
CA ALA A 76 8.37 18.56 -11.76
C ALA A 76 8.90 19.57 -10.74
N LEU A 77 9.88 20.40 -11.13
CA LEU A 77 10.39 21.48 -10.29
C LEU A 77 9.32 22.56 -10.05
N LEU A 78 8.59 22.94 -11.09
CA LEU A 78 7.49 23.89 -11.02
C LEU A 78 6.36 23.40 -10.12
N LEU A 79 6.11 22.09 -10.07
CA LEU A 79 5.14 21.48 -9.16
C LEU A 79 5.68 21.36 -7.74
N TYR A 80 6.96 20.99 -7.59
CA TYR A 80 7.58 20.76 -6.28
C TYR A 80 7.81 22.05 -5.48
N ALA A 81 8.13 23.16 -6.15
CA ALA A 81 8.35 24.46 -5.52
C ALA A 81 7.13 24.98 -4.71
N PRO A 82 5.91 25.07 -5.26
CA PRO A 82 4.74 25.53 -4.50
C PRO A 82 4.34 24.54 -3.40
N LEU A 83 4.54 23.23 -3.60
CA LEU A 83 4.30 22.24 -2.55
C LEU A 83 5.26 22.40 -1.36
N THR A 84 6.55 22.62 -1.65
CA THR A 84 7.56 22.87 -0.63
C THR A 84 7.29 24.19 0.10
N TYR A 85 6.93 25.24 -0.64
CA TYR A 85 6.53 26.51 -0.06
C TYR A 85 5.31 26.34 0.87
N ALA A 86 4.28 25.62 0.42
CA ALA A 86 3.08 25.37 1.21
C ALA A 86 3.40 24.63 2.51
N SER A 87 4.15 23.53 2.44
CA SER A 87 4.55 22.77 3.63
C SER A 87 5.38 23.59 4.60
N LEU A 88 6.35 24.36 4.11
CA LEU A 88 7.19 25.21 4.96
C LEU A 88 6.39 26.35 5.60
N ALA A 89 5.51 26.99 4.83
CA ALA A 89 4.66 28.06 5.33
C ALA A 89 3.71 27.57 6.44
N LEU A 90 3.15 26.37 6.28
CA LEU A 90 2.31 25.73 7.31
C LEU A 90 3.12 25.36 8.54
N ALA A 91 4.27 24.71 8.37
CA ALA A 91 5.14 24.34 9.48
C ALA A 91 5.56 25.57 10.32
N LEU A 92 5.94 26.67 9.64
CA LEU A 92 6.32 27.92 10.31
C LEU A 92 5.13 28.58 11.02
N LYS A 93 3.95 28.56 10.40
CA LYS A 93 2.73 29.10 11.00
C LYS A 93 2.34 28.32 12.27
N ASP A 94 2.40 27.00 12.21
CA ASP A 94 2.04 26.13 13.34
C ASP A 94 3.08 26.23 14.45
N LEU A 95 4.37 26.31 14.12
CA LEU A 95 5.44 26.60 15.06
C LEU A 95 5.23 27.95 15.78
N GLN A 96 4.97 29.02 15.03
CA GLN A 96 4.73 30.35 15.61
C GLN A 96 3.47 30.37 16.49
N SER A 97 2.40 29.72 16.05
CA SER A 97 1.16 29.62 16.82
C SER A 97 1.40 28.85 18.11
N GLY A 98 2.15 27.75 18.04
CA GLY A 98 2.47 26.92 19.19
C GLY A 98 3.35 27.65 20.19
N LEU A 99 4.37 28.39 19.75
CA LEU A 99 5.19 29.18 20.66
C LEU A 99 4.38 30.24 21.42
N ARG A 100 3.48 30.95 20.71
CA ARG A 100 2.63 31.96 21.35
C ARG A 100 1.65 31.37 22.36
N GLU A 101 1.05 30.23 22.03
CA GLU A 101 0.10 29.56 22.92
C GLU A 101 0.81 28.89 24.11
N LEU A 102 2.03 28.41 23.91
CA LEU A 102 2.88 27.89 24.97
C LEU A 102 3.25 28.99 25.97
N ASP A 103 3.66 30.17 25.48
CA ASP A 103 3.96 31.33 26.31
C ASP A 103 2.72 31.80 27.09
N ALA A 104 1.52 31.68 26.51
CA ALA A 104 0.28 32.11 27.14
C ALA A 104 -0.27 31.13 28.18
N THR A 105 -0.15 29.82 27.95
CA THR A 105 -0.82 28.79 28.77
C THR A 105 0.14 27.97 29.63
N GLY A 106 1.41 27.87 29.25
CA GLY A 106 2.39 26.95 29.83
C GLY A 106 2.10 25.46 29.55
N ALA A 107 1.04 25.13 28.82
CA ALA A 107 0.54 23.77 28.65
C ALA A 107 1.16 23.06 27.43
N PHE A 108 2.44 22.67 27.55
CA PHE A 108 3.24 22.12 26.45
C PHE A 108 2.52 21.05 25.60
N PHE A 109 1.93 20.03 26.22
CA PHE A 109 1.29 18.93 25.48
C PHE A 109 0.04 19.36 24.72
N ALA A 110 -0.83 20.16 25.34
CA ALA A 110 -2.04 20.66 24.68
C ALA A 110 -1.67 21.49 23.46
N THR A 111 -0.77 22.45 23.63
CA THR A 111 -0.27 23.31 22.56
C THR A 111 0.44 22.52 21.46
N ALA A 112 1.25 21.53 21.82
CA ALA A 112 1.91 20.66 20.84
C ALA A 112 0.87 19.96 19.97
N PHE A 113 -0.20 19.42 20.54
CA PHE A 113 -1.21 18.70 19.76
C PHE A 113 -2.06 19.63 18.90
N ASP A 114 -2.49 20.78 19.42
CA ASP A 114 -3.30 21.73 18.65
C ASP A 114 -2.55 22.33 17.45
N THR A 115 -1.21 22.31 17.51
CA THR A 115 -0.33 22.82 16.44
C THR A 115 0.37 21.71 15.65
N SER A 116 -0.22 20.52 15.61
CA SER A 116 0.32 19.37 14.84
C SER A 116 1.80 19.08 15.15
N PHE A 117 2.14 19.13 16.43
CA PHE A 117 3.49 19.07 17.01
C PHE A 117 4.38 20.22 16.52
N PHE A 118 3.93 21.47 16.66
CA PHE A 118 4.66 22.65 16.21
C PHE A 118 5.05 22.58 14.72
N GLY A 119 4.14 22.09 13.88
CA GLY A 119 4.34 21.95 12.43
C GLY A 119 5.21 20.76 11.98
N VAL A 120 5.62 19.87 12.89
CA VAL A 120 6.40 18.67 12.53
C VAL A 120 5.63 17.80 11.55
N MET A 121 4.31 17.68 11.69
CA MET A 121 3.48 16.90 10.76
C MET A 121 3.56 17.42 9.32
N ASP A 122 3.63 18.73 9.11
CA ASP A 122 3.74 19.32 7.77
C ASP A 122 5.09 19.00 7.11
N VAL A 123 6.17 19.08 7.89
CA VAL A 123 7.52 18.70 7.44
C VAL A 123 7.58 17.21 7.08
N VAL A 124 6.96 16.36 7.91
CA VAL A 124 6.88 14.92 7.66
C VAL A 124 6.05 14.61 6.42
N THR A 125 4.98 15.36 6.15
CA THR A 125 4.15 15.22 4.93
C THR A 125 4.94 15.58 3.67
N TRP A 126 5.85 16.55 3.77
CA TRP A 126 6.72 16.99 2.67
C TRP A 126 7.82 15.97 2.33
N LEU A 127 8.29 15.19 3.31
CA LEU A 127 9.39 14.24 3.13
C LEU A 127 9.12 13.19 2.02
N PRO A 128 7.97 12.47 1.98
CA PRO A 128 7.64 11.55 0.90
C PRO A 128 7.63 12.17 -0.50
N ILE A 129 7.18 13.42 -0.61
CA ILE A 129 7.14 14.16 -1.88
C ILE A 129 8.57 14.48 -2.33
N THR A 130 9.43 14.89 -1.41
CA THR A 130 10.85 15.14 -1.67
C THR A 130 11.56 13.87 -2.11
N CYS A 131 11.33 12.75 -1.42
CA CYS A 131 11.84 11.44 -1.82
C CYS A 131 11.36 11.05 -3.23
N THR A 132 10.11 11.33 -3.56
CA THR A 132 9.54 11.05 -4.89
C THR A 132 10.19 11.90 -5.97
N PHE A 133 10.36 13.19 -5.71
CA PHE A 133 10.98 14.14 -6.63
C PHE A 133 12.43 13.76 -6.94
N LEU A 134 13.22 13.43 -5.90
CA LEU A 134 14.64 13.12 -6.00
C LEU A 134 14.90 11.72 -6.59
N PHE A 135 14.17 10.71 -6.12
CA PHE A 135 14.53 9.31 -6.38
C PHE A 135 13.59 8.62 -7.37
N GLY A 136 12.33 8.36 -7.02
CA GLY A 136 11.56 7.38 -7.80
C GLY A 136 10.79 7.94 -9.00
N ARG A 137 10.69 9.27 -9.19
CA ARG A 137 10.08 9.88 -10.39
C ARG A 137 10.67 9.36 -11.71
N ARG A 138 12.00 9.23 -11.77
CA ARG A 138 12.74 8.82 -12.99
C ARG A 138 12.77 7.31 -13.20
N HIS A 139 12.73 6.54 -12.11
CA HIS A 139 12.85 5.09 -12.14
C HIS A 139 11.53 4.40 -12.48
N TYR A 140 10.41 4.97 -12.02
CA TYR A 140 9.10 4.34 -12.14
C TYR A 140 8.64 4.02 -13.58
N PRO A 141 8.80 4.89 -14.59
CA PRO A 141 8.42 4.55 -15.96
C PRO A 141 9.18 3.34 -16.52
N ALA A 142 10.46 3.20 -16.18
CA ALA A 142 11.29 2.07 -16.60
C ALA A 142 10.82 0.78 -15.91
N LEU A 143 10.54 0.84 -14.62
CA LEU A 143 9.98 -0.26 -13.84
C LEU A 143 8.60 -0.71 -14.36
N LEU A 144 7.73 0.25 -14.68
CA LEU A 144 6.41 -0.04 -15.24
C LEU A 144 6.51 -0.71 -16.62
N ALA A 145 7.44 -0.24 -17.47
CA ALA A 145 7.72 -0.84 -18.76
C ALA A 145 8.30 -2.26 -18.63
N GLU A 146 9.14 -2.51 -17.63
CA GLU A 146 9.67 -3.84 -17.33
C GLU A 146 8.57 -4.78 -16.85
N ALA A 147 7.76 -4.38 -15.86
CA ALA A 147 6.61 -5.15 -15.38
C ALA A 147 5.63 -5.50 -16.51
N ARG A 148 5.40 -4.55 -17.43
CA ARG A 148 4.55 -4.77 -18.61
C ARG A 148 5.17 -5.76 -19.59
N ARG A 149 6.46 -5.66 -19.91
CA ARG A 149 7.14 -6.65 -20.77
C ARG A 149 7.05 -8.06 -20.18
N THR A 150 7.19 -8.19 -18.87
CA THR A 150 7.06 -9.48 -18.20
C THR A 150 5.63 -10.01 -18.27
N PHE A 151 4.63 -9.13 -18.15
CA PHE A 151 3.22 -9.49 -18.37
C PHE A 151 2.94 -9.91 -19.82
N ASP A 152 3.49 -9.21 -20.80
CA ASP A 152 3.30 -9.49 -22.23
C ASP A 152 3.98 -10.81 -22.66
N ALA A 153 4.96 -11.31 -21.90
CA ALA A 153 5.63 -12.60 -22.14
C ALA A 153 4.80 -13.83 -21.73
N VAL A 154 3.66 -13.63 -21.06
CA VAL A 154 2.71 -14.67 -20.64
C VAL A 154 1.93 -15.21 -21.85
N ASP A 155 1.58 -16.50 -21.83
CA ASP A 155 0.78 -17.16 -22.87
C ASP A 155 -0.56 -16.44 -23.14
N VAL A 156 -0.92 -16.38 -24.42
CA VAL A 156 -2.05 -15.64 -25.00
C VAL A 156 -3.38 -16.02 -24.37
N ARG A 157 -3.64 -17.32 -24.16
CA ARG A 157 -4.95 -17.80 -23.65
C ARG A 157 -5.18 -17.33 -22.22
N ARG A 158 -4.14 -17.36 -21.39
CA ARG A 158 -4.18 -16.92 -19.98
C ARG A 158 -4.16 -15.41 -19.85
N ARG A 159 -3.61 -14.71 -20.86
CA ARG A 159 -3.56 -13.26 -20.92
C ARG A 159 -4.95 -12.63 -20.87
N ALA A 160 -5.96 -13.22 -21.50
CA ALA A 160 -7.33 -12.68 -21.52
C ALA A 160 -7.91 -12.53 -20.09
N THR A 161 -7.85 -13.58 -19.28
CA THR A 161 -8.31 -13.57 -17.88
C THR A 161 -7.51 -12.59 -17.03
N ALA A 162 -6.18 -12.58 -17.21
CA ALA A 162 -5.31 -11.67 -16.47
C ALA A 162 -5.57 -10.19 -16.82
N CYS A 163 -5.83 -9.89 -18.09
CA CYS A 163 -6.20 -8.55 -18.56
C CYS A 163 -7.54 -8.07 -18.00
N GLU A 164 -8.53 -8.94 -17.94
CA GLU A 164 -9.83 -8.60 -17.36
C GLU A 164 -9.70 -8.34 -15.85
N ASN A 165 -8.91 -9.14 -15.13
CA ASN A 165 -8.60 -8.89 -13.72
C ASN A 165 -7.88 -7.56 -13.52
N LEU A 166 -6.89 -7.24 -14.36
CA LEU A 166 -6.19 -5.96 -14.34
C LEU A 166 -7.14 -4.78 -14.63
N ARG A 167 -8.04 -4.93 -15.59
CA ARG A 167 -9.04 -3.92 -15.93
C ARG A 167 -9.96 -3.64 -14.75
N ARG A 168 -10.52 -4.67 -14.12
CA ARG A 168 -11.38 -4.51 -12.93
C ARG A 168 -10.61 -3.87 -11.78
N PHE A 169 -9.37 -4.31 -11.54
CA PHE A 169 -8.55 -3.75 -10.48
C PHE A 169 -8.25 -2.26 -10.71
N THR A 170 -7.75 -1.91 -11.89
CA THR A 170 -7.39 -0.52 -12.23
C THR A 170 -8.61 0.39 -12.27
N HIS A 171 -9.78 -0.12 -12.65
CA HIS A 171 -11.03 0.64 -12.56
C HIS A 171 -11.42 0.93 -11.11
N ARG A 172 -11.37 -0.08 -10.22
CA ARG A 172 -11.61 0.11 -8.78
C ARG A 172 -10.59 1.06 -8.16
N LEU A 173 -9.32 0.92 -8.53
CA LEU A 173 -8.25 1.79 -8.06
C LEU A 173 -8.49 3.24 -8.49
N LEU A 174 -8.85 3.48 -9.75
CA LEU A 174 -9.17 4.82 -10.24
C LEU A 174 -10.39 5.42 -9.53
N ALA A 175 -11.48 4.65 -9.41
CA ALA A 175 -12.69 5.09 -8.71
C ALA A 175 -12.38 5.44 -7.25
N PHE A 176 -11.56 4.62 -6.59
CA PHE A 176 -11.08 4.89 -5.24
C PHE A 176 -10.24 6.17 -5.17
N THR A 177 -9.25 6.35 -6.05
CA THR A 177 -8.43 7.58 -6.10
C THR A 177 -9.28 8.84 -6.31
N VAL A 178 -10.29 8.79 -7.18
CA VAL A 178 -11.21 9.92 -7.41
C VAL A 178 -12.06 10.20 -6.18
N ALA A 179 -12.64 9.17 -5.56
CA ALA A 179 -13.44 9.32 -4.34
C ALA A 179 -12.61 9.93 -3.19
N VAL A 180 -11.37 9.47 -3.05
CA VAL A 180 -10.40 9.98 -2.08
C VAL A 180 -10.07 11.45 -2.32
N ALA A 181 -9.74 11.82 -3.56
CA ALA A 181 -9.43 13.22 -3.89
C ALA A 181 -10.63 14.14 -3.64
N GLY A 182 -11.85 13.70 -4.00
CA GLY A 182 -13.08 14.43 -3.70
C GLY A 182 -13.35 14.55 -2.20
N PHE A 183 -13.12 13.49 -1.44
CA PHE A 183 -13.26 13.51 0.02
C PHE A 183 -12.28 14.49 0.67
N VAL A 184 -11.01 14.47 0.26
CA VAL A 184 -9.97 15.40 0.75
C VAL A 184 -10.34 16.84 0.40
N LEU A 185 -10.86 17.09 -0.81
CA LEU A 185 -11.37 18.42 -1.20
C LEU A 185 -12.42 18.92 -0.21
N VAL A 186 -13.48 18.13 -0.03
CA VAL A 186 -14.63 18.53 0.79
C VAL A 186 -14.19 18.78 2.23
N ASN A 187 -13.33 17.93 2.79
CA ASN A 187 -12.82 18.12 4.14
C ASN A 187 -11.99 19.41 4.28
N HIS A 188 -11.12 19.74 3.31
CA HIS A 188 -10.36 21.00 3.35
C HIS A 188 -11.25 22.24 3.22
N LEU A 189 -12.24 22.20 2.32
CA LEU A 189 -13.20 23.29 2.16
C LEU A 189 -14.00 23.54 3.45
N LEU A 190 -14.38 22.48 4.17
CA LEU A 190 -15.06 22.55 5.46
C LEU A 190 -14.13 23.03 6.57
N HIS A 191 -12.92 22.45 6.68
CA HIS A 191 -11.98 22.72 7.76
C HIS A 191 -11.49 24.16 7.78
N LEU A 192 -11.18 24.75 6.62
CA LEU A 192 -10.69 26.13 6.54
C LEU A 192 -11.78 27.18 6.80
N GLY A 193 -13.03 26.76 7.00
CA GLY A 193 -14.14 27.66 7.27
C GLY A 193 -14.26 28.72 6.17
N ILE A 194 -14.08 28.32 4.91
CA ILE A 194 -13.96 29.25 3.76
C ILE A 194 -15.11 30.25 3.76
N ARG A 195 -16.32 29.82 4.11
CA ARG A 195 -17.48 30.69 4.25
C ARG A 195 -17.23 31.89 5.17
N ARG A 196 -16.59 31.68 6.33
CA ARG A 196 -16.26 32.75 7.28
C ARG A 196 -15.18 33.69 6.72
N ARG A 197 -14.12 33.14 6.11
CA ARG A 197 -13.06 33.93 5.48
C ARG A 197 -13.58 34.77 4.30
N CYS A 198 -14.53 34.25 3.55
CA CYS A 198 -15.13 34.99 2.44
C CYS A 198 -16.10 36.09 2.90
N GLN A 199 -16.58 36.05 4.15
CA GLN A 199 -17.31 37.17 4.75
C GLN A 199 -16.38 38.31 5.19
N GLU A 200 -15.11 38.02 5.46
CA GLU A 200 -14.10 39.03 5.84
C GLU A 200 -13.63 39.88 4.63
N GLY A 201 -13.69 39.34 3.41
CA GLY A 201 -13.37 40.06 2.17
C GLY A 201 -12.91 39.16 1.02
N ALA A 202 -12.80 39.71 -0.19
CA ALA A 202 -12.42 38.98 -1.40
C ALA A 202 -10.98 38.44 -1.33
N ASP A 203 -10.03 39.24 -0.83
CA ASP A 203 -8.62 38.84 -0.73
C ASP A 203 -8.41 37.72 0.29
N ALA A 204 -9.08 37.80 1.44
CA ALA A 204 -9.07 36.74 2.47
C ALA A 204 -9.69 35.44 1.94
N CYS A 205 -10.78 35.55 1.17
CA CYS A 205 -11.41 34.43 0.49
C CYS A 205 -10.44 33.76 -0.51
N ALA A 206 -9.82 34.55 -1.39
CA ALA A 206 -8.90 34.07 -2.41
C ALA A 206 -7.68 33.38 -1.79
N ALA A 207 -7.09 33.96 -0.74
CA ALA A 207 -5.98 33.37 -0.01
C ALA A 207 -6.38 32.05 0.68
N ALA A 208 -7.56 31.99 1.30
CA ALA A 208 -8.06 30.76 1.94
C ALA A 208 -8.29 29.64 0.92
N VAL A 209 -8.91 29.95 -0.23
CA VAL A 209 -9.12 28.98 -1.32
C VAL A 209 -7.79 28.51 -1.90
N PHE A 210 -6.85 29.42 -2.15
CA PHE A 210 -5.53 29.07 -2.67
C PHE A 210 -4.77 28.14 -1.72
N ASN A 211 -4.77 28.44 -0.42
CA ASN A 211 -4.16 27.57 0.60
C ASN A 211 -4.86 26.21 0.68
N ALA A 212 -6.19 26.17 0.59
CA ALA A 212 -6.96 24.92 0.54
C ALA A 212 -6.53 24.05 -0.65
N LEU A 213 -6.38 24.65 -1.83
CA LEU A 213 -5.96 23.96 -3.05
C LEU A 213 -4.52 23.45 -2.95
N LEU A 214 -3.61 24.23 -2.36
CA LEU A 214 -2.23 23.79 -2.15
C LEU A 214 -2.14 22.62 -1.15
N GLN A 215 -2.86 22.70 -0.03
CA GLN A 215 -2.94 21.60 0.95
C GLN A 215 -3.55 20.34 0.36
N MET A 216 -4.63 20.50 -0.41
CA MET A 216 -5.25 19.40 -1.14
C MET A 216 -4.27 18.78 -2.13
N LEU A 217 -3.55 19.59 -2.91
CA LEU A 217 -2.56 19.09 -3.86
C LEU A 217 -1.42 18.34 -3.15
N LEU A 218 -0.98 18.83 -2.00
CA LEU A 218 0.02 18.18 -1.15
C LEU A 218 -0.45 16.79 -0.71
N ASP A 219 -1.66 16.69 -0.14
CA ASP A 219 -2.27 15.43 0.28
C ASP A 219 -2.43 14.46 -0.88
N ILE A 220 -2.98 14.94 -2.00
CA ILE A 220 -3.16 14.14 -3.22
C ILE A 220 -1.81 13.59 -3.68
N CYS A 221 -0.75 14.41 -3.68
CA CYS A 221 0.59 13.96 -4.03
C CYS A 221 1.05 12.82 -3.10
N VAL A 222 0.96 12.98 -1.78
CA VAL A 222 1.32 11.89 -0.86
C VAL A 222 0.50 10.62 -1.13
N PHE A 223 -0.79 10.75 -1.44
CA PHE A 223 -1.64 9.60 -1.77
C PHE A 223 -1.31 8.93 -3.10
N PHE A 224 -0.66 9.62 -4.03
CA PHE A 224 -0.24 8.98 -5.27
C PHE A 224 0.93 8.01 -5.10
N ILE A 225 1.69 8.08 -3.99
CA ILE A 225 2.81 7.16 -3.70
C ILE A 225 2.35 5.70 -3.56
N PRO A 226 1.38 5.36 -2.68
CA PRO A 226 0.90 3.98 -2.60
C PRO A 226 0.03 3.59 -3.81
N VAL A 227 -0.65 4.54 -4.49
CA VAL A 227 -1.36 4.28 -5.77
C VAL A 227 -0.39 3.81 -6.85
N LYS A 228 0.76 4.49 -6.95
CA LYS A 228 1.87 4.15 -7.84
C LYS A 228 2.37 2.73 -7.58
N LEU A 229 2.55 2.34 -6.32
CA LEU A 229 2.92 0.98 -5.94
C LEU A 229 1.82 -0.03 -6.33
N SER A 230 0.56 0.23 -5.95
CA SER A 230 -0.55 -0.69 -6.22
C SER A 230 -0.76 -0.96 -7.70
N LEU A 231 -0.58 0.05 -8.56
CA LEU A 231 -0.67 -0.14 -10.02
C LEU A 231 0.42 -1.08 -10.52
N ALA A 232 1.67 -0.86 -10.11
CA ALA A 232 2.80 -1.68 -10.56
C ALA A 232 2.71 -3.11 -10.01
N VAL A 233 2.34 -3.26 -8.74
CA VAL A 233 2.11 -4.57 -8.11
C VAL A 233 0.95 -5.31 -8.77
N ALA A 234 -0.11 -4.62 -9.20
CA ALA A 234 -1.21 -5.27 -9.92
C ALA A 234 -0.75 -5.89 -11.24
N LEU A 235 0.09 -5.20 -12.01
CA LEU A 235 0.66 -5.75 -13.25
C LEU A 235 1.50 -7.01 -12.98
N ILE A 236 2.39 -6.94 -11.99
CA ILE A 236 3.23 -8.10 -11.58
C ILE A 236 2.35 -9.25 -11.08
N SER A 237 1.33 -8.94 -10.27
CA SER A 237 0.39 -9.93 -9.72
C SER A 237 -0.42 -10.63 -10.82
N CYS A 238 -0.78 -9.92 -11.89
CA CYS A 238 -1.43 -10.53 -13.05
C CYS A 238 -0.48 -11.50 -13.77
N GLY A 239 0.80 -11.15 -13.92
CA GLY A 239 1.83 -12.06 -14.45
C GLY A 239 2.01 -13.30 -13.57
N ALA A 240 2.11 -13.11 -12.25
CA ALA A 240 2.22 -14.21 -11.29
C ALA A 240 0.97 -15.12 -11.30
N THR A 241 -0.23 -14.54 -11.41
CA THR A 241 -1.47 -15.33 -11.51
C THR A 241 -1.45 -16.23 -12.75
N ALA A 242 -1.03 -15.69 -13.89
CA ALA A 242 -0.97 -16.49 -15.12
C ALA A 242 0.10 -17.59 -15.07
N LEU A 243 1.20 -17.35 -14.35
CA LEU A 243 2.22 -18.36 -14.05
C LEU A 243 1.65 -19.46 -13.14
N ASN A 244 0.89 -19.12 -12.09
CA ASN A 244 0.24 -20.09 -11.21
C ASN A 244 -0.75 -20.96 -11.98
N ASP A 245 -1.54 -20.36 -12.85
CA ASP A 245 -2.43 -21.13 -13.72
C ASP A 245 -1.63 -22.08 -14.63
N GLU A 246 -0.35 -21.77 -14.92
CA GLU A 246 0.51 -22.55 -15.85
C GLU A 246 1.03 -23.78 -15.15
N VAL A 247 1.49 -23.59 -13.92
CA VAL A 247 1.80 -24.68 -13.01
C VAL A 247 0.57 -25.55 -12.75
N ARG A 248 -0.61 -24.97 -12.50
CA ARG A 248 -1.84 -25.76 -12.27
C ARG A 248 -2.23 -26.62 -13.46
N ALA A 249 -2.14 -26.09 -14.68
CA ALA A 249 -2.38 -26.91 -15.88
C ALA A 249 -1.37 -28.04 -16.02
N LEU A 250 -0.11 -27.83 -15.62
CA LEU A 250 0.90 -28.90 -15.61
C LEU A 250 0.63 -29.96 -14.54
N VAL A 251 0.07 -29.59 -13.39
CA VAL A 251 -0.41 -30.56 -12.39
C VAL A 251 -1.50 -31.46 -12.99
N GLU A 252 -2.40 -30.89 -13.80
CA GLU A 252 -3.51 -31.63 -14.45
C GLU A 252 -3.06 -32.50 -15.63
N GLU A 253 -2.04 -32.06 -16.39
CA GLU A 253 -1.53 -32.77 -17.59
C GLU A 253 -0.65 -33.98 -17.28
N GLY A 254 -0.16 -34.13 -16.04
CA GLY A 254 0.68 -35.27 -15.60
C GLY A 254 2.19 -34.95 -15.61
N PRO A 255 3.07 -35.91 -15.95
CA PRO A 255 4.52 -35.76 -15.77
C PRO A 255 5.07 -34.59 -16.59
N VAL A 256 5.76 -33.68 -15.92
CA VAL A 256 6.26 -32.43 -16.54
C VAL A 256 7.59 -32.66 -17.24
N CYS A 257 7.78 -32.05 -18.42
CA CYS A 257 9.08 -32.05 -19.08
C CYS A 257 9.99 -30.91 -18.60
N ARG A 258 11.30 -31.21 -18.49
CA ARG A 258 12.34 -30.26 -18.09
C ARG A 258 12.27 -28.92 -18.84
N ARG A 259 12.07 -28.93 -20.17
CA ARG A 259 12.03 -27.72 -21.00
C ARG A 259 10.95 -26.74 -20.57
N ARG A 260 9.77 -27.24 -20.16
CA ARG A 260 8.67 -26.39 -19.66
C ARG A 260 9.00 -25.81 -18.29
N LEU A 261 9.58 -26.59 -17.38
CA LEU A 261 10.06 -26.08 -16.08
C LEU A 261 11.13 -24.99 -16.24
N THR A 262 12.09 -25.18 -17.15
CA THR A 262 13.11 -24.15 -17.44
C THR A 262 12.48 -22.86 -17.96
N LEU A 263 11.44 -22.95 -18.80
CA LEU A 263 10.71 -21.78 -19.28
C LEU A 263 9.96 -21.07 -18.15
N LEU A 264 9.24 -21.82 -17.31
CA LEU A 264 8.55 -21.28 -16.13
C LEU A 264 9.50 -20.58 -15.19
N ARG A 265 10.66 -21.19 -14.92
CA ARG A 265 11.70 -20.60 -14.09
C ARG A 265 12.20 -19.28 -14.64
N ARG A 266 12.49 -19.19 -15.94
CA ARG A 266 12.90 -17.92 -16.57
C ARG A 266 11.82 -16.83 -16.44
N ARG A 267 10.54 -17.19 -16.57
CA ARG A 267 9.41 -16.27 -16.38
C ARG A 267 9.28 -15.82 -14.92
N HIS A 268 9.41 -16.75 -13.98
CA HIS A 268 9.42 -16.49 -12.55
C HIS A 268 10.57 -15.55 -12.18
N ASP A 269 11.80 -15.84 -12.61
CA ASP A 269 12.98 -15.02 -12.37
C ASP A 269 12.81 -13.59 -12.90
N ALA A 270 12.18 -13.43 -14.07
CA ALA A 270 11.87 -12.11 -14.63
C ALA A 270 10.82 -11.34 -13.80
N LEU A 271 9.74 -12.02 -13.34
CA LEU A 271 8.73 -11.42 -12.46
C LEU A 271 9.31 -11.03 -11.09
N SER A 272 10.11 -11.93 -10.53
CA SER A 272 10.84 -11.75 -9.28
C SER A 272 11.78 -10.55 -9.36
N THR A 273 12.60 -10.49 -10.41
CA THR A 273 13.53 -9.38 -10.63
C THR A 273 12.78 -8.05 -10.78
N ALA A 274 11.68 -8.03 -11.56
CA ALA A 274 10.85 -6.84 -11.70
C ALA A 274 10.23 -6.39 -10.37
N SER A 275 9.77 -7.35 -9.55
CA SER A 275 9.25 -7.09 -8.19
C SER A 275 10.31 -6.51 -7.27
N ARG A 276 11.49 -7.13 -7.17
CA ARG A 276 12.59 -6.63 -6.34
C ARG A 276 13.02 -5.23 -6.78
N ARG A 277 13.20 -5.00 -8.07
CA ARG A 277 13.54 -3.66 -8.62
C ARG A 277 12.46 -2.62 -8.33
N LEU A 278 11.19 -3.01 -8.37
CA LEU A 278 10.08 -2.13 -7.99
C LEU A 278 10.17 -1.73 -6.53
N MET A 279 10.34 -2.71 -5.63
CA MET A 279 10.45 -2.48 -4.19
C MET A 279 11.68 -1.66 -3.83
N ASP A 280 12.83 -1.96 -4.43
CA ASP A 280 14.08 -1.22 -4.24
C ASP A 280 13.97 0.22 -4.75
N GLY A 281 13.42 0.41 -5.96
CA GLY A 281 13.26 1.72 -6.57
C GLY A 281 12.24 2.61 -5.85
N MET A 282 11.29 2.03 -5.13
CA MET A 282 10.29 2.76 -4.32
C MET A 282 10.61 2.77 -2.82
N ARG A 283 11.69 2.13 -2.37
CA ARG A 283 11.98 1.92 -0.94
C ARG A 283 11.94 3.21 -0.14
N ILE A 284 12.65 4.23 -0.59
CA ILE A 284 12.77 5.52 0.12
C ILE A 284 11.42 6.25 0.15
N GLU A 285 10.67 6.24 -0.95
CA GLU A 285 9.32 6.83 -1.03
C GLU A 285 8.34 6.13 -0.08
N LEU A 286 8.39 4.80 -0.03
CA LEU A 286 7.49 3.98 0.80
C LEU A 286 7.82 4.08 2.28
N VAL A 287 9.10 4.04 2.67
CA VAL A 287 9.52 4.20 4.07
C VAL A 287 9.10 5.58 4.59
N SER A 288 9.35 6.64 3.82
CA SER A 288 8.92 7.99 4.22
C SER A 288 7.38 8.13 4.26
N SER A 289 6.67 7.55 3.29
CA SER A 289 5.20 7.54 3.28
C SER A 289 4.60 6.75 4.46
N MET A 290 5.19 5.61 4.82
CA MET A 290 4.76 4.84 5.98
C MET A 290 5.07 5.57 7.28
N PHE A 291 6.23 6.22 7.39
CA PHE A 291 6.57 7.04 8.55
C PHE A 291 5.56 8.17 8.75
N TYR A 292 5.19 8.86 7.68
CA TYR A 292 4.08 9.82 7.69
C TYR A 292 2.76 9.18 8.14
N GLY A 293 2.43 8.00 7.63
CA GLY A 293 1.24 7.25 8.04
C GLY A 293 1.22 6.89 9.53
N ILE A 294 2.37 6.47 10.10
CA ILE A 294 2.54 6.16 11.53
C ILE A 294 2.31 7.42 12.37
N LEU A 295 2.98 8.52 12.04
CA LEU A 295 2.83 9.78 12.78
C LEU A 295 1.41 10.34 12.67
N SER A 296 0.79 10.27 11.49
CA SER A 296 -0.61 10.64 11.30
C SER A 296 -1.55 9.80 12.15
N LYS A 297 -1.23 8.52 12.35
CA LYS A 297 -2.01 7.62 13.21
C LYS A 297 -1.88 7.98 14.68
N ILE A 298 -0.66 8.25 15.16
CA ILE A 298 -0.41 8.75 16.51
C ILE A 298 -1.21 10.04 16.75
N TYR A 299 -1.08 11.00 15.83
CA TYR A 299 -1.83 12.26 15.86
C TYR A 299 -3.35 12.04 15.89
N THR A 300 -3.88 11.11 15.10
CA THR A 300 -5.32 10.77 15.09
C THR A 300 -5.82 10.28 16.44
N TYR A 301 -5.08 9.39 17.12
CA TYR A 301 -5.49 8.90 18.43
C TYR A 301 -5.40 9.98 19.51
N LEU A 302 -4.42 10.87 19.42
CA LEU A 302 -4.31 12.02 20.33
C LEU A 302 -5.47 13.00 20.11
N LEU A 303 -5.81 13.31 18.86
CA LEU A 303 -7.00 14.09 18.55
C LEU A 303 -8.27 13.43 19.09
N LEU A 304 -8.39 12.10 19.02
CA LEU A 304 -9.52 11.37 19.60
C LEU A 304 -9.62 11.61 21.11
N VAL A 305 -8.49 11.50 21.82
CA VAL A 305 -8.41 11.78 23.26
C VAL A 305 -8.86 13.20 23.57
N LEU A 306 -8.33 14.20 22.86
CA LEU A 306 -8.67 15.61 23.07
C LEU A 306 -10.14 15.89 22.77
N THR A 307 -10.68 15.28 21.70
CA THR A 307 -12.08 15.38 21.31
C THR A 307 -13.01 14.84 22.40
N VAL A 308 -12.64 13.70 23.02
CA VAL A 308 -13.41 13.10 24.11
C VAL A 308 -13.35 13.96 25.38
N ARG A 309 -12.21 14.60 25.67
CA ARG A 309 -12.01 15.42 26.87
C ARG A 309 -12.65 16.81 26.77
N SER A 310 -12.50 17.52 25.66
CA SER A 310 -12.86 18.93 25.51
C SER A 310 -14.36 19.22 25.42
N ARG A 311 -15.21 18.19 25.25
CA ARG A 311 -16.64 18.30 24.89
C ARG A 311 -16.93 19.10 23.60
N GLN A 312 -15.91 19.64 22.92
CA GLN A 312 -16.01 20.40 21.67
C GLN A 312 -15.80 19.49 20.45
N ALA A 313 -16.49 18.35 20.43
CA ALA A 313 -16.23 17.29 19.46
C ALA A 313 -16.36 17.74 18.00
N HIS A 314 -17.25 18.70 17.73
CA HIS A 314 -17.48 19.21 16.38
C HIS A 314 -16.28 19.96 15.77
N GLN A 315 -15.44 20.61 16.57
CA GLN A 315 -14.30 21.37 16.04
C GLN A 315 -13.19 20.45 15.55
N HIS A 316 -12.97 19.32 16.23
CA HIS A 316 -11.88 18.39 15.92
C HIS A 316 -12.31 17.26 14.97
N LEU A 317 -13.62 17.06 14.75
CA LEU A 317 -14.13 15.94 13.96
C LEU A 317 -13.55 15.91 12.53
N THR A 318 -13.50 17.05 11.84
CA THR A 318 -12.95 17.12 10.47
C THR A 318 -11.46 16.78 10.44
N SER A 319 -10.67 17.31 11.38
CA SER A 319 -9.24 17.02 11.51
C SER A 319 -8.96 15.55 11.86
N PHE A 320 -9.78 14.99 12.75
CA PHE A 320 -9.73 13.57 13.12
C PHE A 320 -10.01 12.68 11.91
N VAL A 321 -11.09 12.95 11.19
CA VAL A 321 -11.50 12.18 10.01
C VAL A 321 -10.43 12.24 8.91
N LEU A 322 -9.88 13.43 8.62
CA LEU A 322 -8.83 13.59 7.62
C LEU A 322 -7.52 12.88 8.02
N SER A 323 -7.12 13.00 9.29
CA SER A 323 -5.91 12.34 9.83
C SER A 323 -6.04 10.81 9.84
N MET A 324 -7.21 10.29 10.23
CA MET A 324 -7.51 8.87 10.20
C MET A 324 -7.41 8.33 8.77
N TYR A 325 -7.94 9.08 7.81
CA TYR A 325 -7.87 8.75 6.41
C TYR A 325 -6.43 8.72 5.90
N ARG A 326 -5.64 9.77 6.19
CA ARG A 326 -4.21 9.87 5.84
C ARG A 326 -3.39 8.70 6.36
N ALA A 327 -3.58 8.37 7.64
CA ALA A 327 -2.93 7.26 8.32
C ALA A 327 -3.32 5.91 7.70
N THR A 328 -4.62 5.67 7.53
CA THR A 328 -5.15 4.41 7.01
C THR A 328 -4.61 4.16 5.61
N PHE A 329 -4.72 5.14 4.71
CA PHE A 329 -4.33 4.96 3.32
C PHE A 329 -2.82 4.75 3.14
N SER A 330 -1.99 5.55 3.84
CA SER A 330 -0.52 5.46 3.75
C SER A 330 0.04 4.15 4.31
N LEU A 331 -0.67 3.48 5.22
CA LEU A 331 -0.26 2.21 5.83
C LEU A 331 -0.89 0.99 5.16
N THR A 332 -2.19 1.02 4.90
CA THR A 332 -2.95 -0.16 4.45
C THR A 332 -2.66 -0.50 3.01
N MET A 333 -2.66 0.49 2.12
CA MET A 333 -2.53 0.29 0.68
C MET A 333 -1.20 -0.37 0.26
N PRO A 334 -0.01 0.06 0.75
CA PRO A 334 1.23 -0.63 0.43
C PRO A 334 1.29 -2.04 1.01
N CYS A 335 0.83 -2.24 2.25
CA CYS A 335 0.75 -3.55 2.89
C CYS A 335 -0.18 -4.52 2.15
N GLU A 336 -1.38 -4.08 1.75
CA GLU A 336 -2.32 -4.90 0.98
C GLU A 336 -1.79 -5.23 -0.41
N SER A 337 -1.07 -4.30 -1.04
CA SER A 337 -0.47 -4.54 -2.35
C SER A 337 0.62 -5.62 -2.26
N ALA A 338 1.57 -5.46 -1.33
CA ALA A 338 2.62 -6.44 -1.11
C ALA A 338 2.06 -7.79 -0.64
N GLN A 339 1.04 -7.80 0.24
CA GLN A 339 0.37 -9.02 0.68
C GLN A 339 -0.22 -9.80 -0.50
N ARG A 340 -0.89 -9.12 -1.45
CA ARG A 340 -1.41 -9.82 -2.64
C ARG A 340 -0.30 -10.51 -3.43
N LEU A 341 0.87 -9.87 -3.57
CA LEU A 341 2.00 -10.46 -4.28
C LEU A 341 2.60 -11.66 -3.53
N LEU A 342 2.67 -11.56 -2.19
CA LEU A 342 3.04 -12.69 -1.33
C LEU A 342 2.06 -13.85 -1.48
N ASP A 343 0.76 -13.58 -1.44
CA ASP A 343 -0.28 -14.61 -1.59
C ASP A 343 -0.17 -15.33 -2.94
N ARG A 344 0.12 -14.59 -4.03
CA ARG A 344 0.35 -15.21 -5.36
C ARG A 344 1.61 -16.06 -5.39
N SER A 345 2.69 -15.62 -4.74
CA SER A 345 3.94 -16.38 -4.68
C SER A 345 3.81 -17.62 -3.79
N ALA A 346 3.00 -17.54 -2.73
CA ALA A 346 2.70 -18.68 -1.86
C ALA A 346 1.86 -19.73 -2.61
N GLN A 347 0.84 -19.28 -3.36
CA GLN A 347 0.07 -20.14 -4.25
C GLN A 347 0.97 -20.84 -5.28
N LEU A 348 1.94 -20.13 -5.86
CA LEU A 348 2.89 -20.73 -6.80
C LEU A 348 3.66 -21.88 -6.14
N ARG A 349 4.22 -21.65 -4.94
CA ARG A 349 4.96 -22.66 -4.20
C ARG A 349 4.08 -23.89 -3.91
N ASP A 350 2.86 -23.66 -3.44
CA ASP A 350 1.95 -24.74 -3.08
C ASP A 350 1.50 -25.54 -4.32
N ASP A 351 1.31 -24.89 -5.48
CA ASP A 351 1.02 -25.56 -6.75
C ASP A 351 2.26 -26.31 -7.30
N LEU A 352 3.48 -25.77 -7.12
CA LEU A 352 4.73 -26.44 -7.50
C LEU A 352 5.00 -27.71 -6.67
N LEU A 353 4.64 -27.72 -5.38
CA LEU A 353 4.77 -28.89 -4.52
C LEU A 353 3.85 -30.06 -4.94
N ARG A 354 2.81 -29.77 -5.73
CA ARG A 354 1.90 -30.79 -6.27
C ARG A 354 2.38 -31.38 -7.60
N LEU A 355 3.40 -30.80 -8.22
CA LEU A 355 3.95 -31.33 -9.46
C LEU A 355 4.68 -32.65 -9.19
N HIS A 356 4.37 -33.66 -10.01
CA HIS A 356 5.08 -34.92 -10.02
C HIS A 356 6.09 -34.94 -11.18
N SER A 357 7.27 -35.50 -10.93
CA SER A 357 8.30 -35.68 -11.95
C SER A 357 8.88 -37.09 -11.88
N ASP A 358 8.87 -37.81 -13.00
CA ASP A 358 9.41 -39.17 -13.10
C ASP A 358 10.93 -39.19 -13.32
N ASP A 359 11.51 -38.06 -13.74
CA ASP A 359 12.91 -37.91 -14.11
C ASP A 359 13.69 -37.07 -13.10
N VAL A 360 14.91 -37.51 -12.76
CA VAL A 360 15.81 -36.86 -11.79
C VAL A 360 16.19 -35.44 -12.24
N ALA A 361 16.47 -35.23 -13.52
CA ALA A 361 16.85 -33.92 -14.02
C ALA A 361 15.69 -32.92 -13.98
N THR A 362 14.47 -33.41 -14.23
CA THR A 362 13.24 -32.63 -14.08
C THR A 362 12.97 -32.28 -12.61
N ASN A 363 13.13 -33.24 -11.69
CA ASN A 363 12.99 -33.00 -10.26
C ASN A 363 13.99 -31.95 -9.75
N GLN A 364 15.23 -31.98 -10.24
CA GLN A 364 16.24 -30.97 -9.87
C GLN A 364 15.82 -29.56 -10.28
N GLU A 365 15.28 -29.36 -11.48
CA GLU A 365 14.77 -28.04 -11.91
C GLU A 365 13.55 -27.60 -11.09
N LEU A 366 12.66 -28.54 -10.71
CA LEU A 366 11.52 -28.26 -9.83
C LEU A 366 11.99 -27.78 -8.45
N LEU A 367 12.97 -28.46 -7.86
CA LEU A 367 13.56 -28.07 -6.58
C LEU A 367 14.23 -26.69 -6.65
N LEU A 368 14.93 -26.38 -7.74
CA LEU A 368 15.53 -25.07 -7.95
C LEU A 368 14.47 -23.96 -8.06
N LEU A 369 13.33 -24.24 -8.70
CA LEU A 369 12.22 -23.30 -8.81
C LEU A 369 11.49 -23.12 -7.47
N LEU A 370 11.29 -24.19 -6.71
CA LEU A 370 10.73 -24.13 -5.35
C LEU A 370 11.60 -23.29 -4.42
N GLU A 371 12.91 -23.50 -4.46
CA GLU A 371 13.86 -22.74 -3.66
C GLU A 371 13.92 -21.27 -4.07
N ALA A 372 13.86 -20.96 -5.38
CA ALA A 372 13.75 -19.58 -5.86
C ALA A 372 12.46 -18.90 -5.34
N THR A 373 11.32 -19.61 -5.43
CA THR A 373 10.03 -19.11 -4.93
C THR A 373 10.05 -18.89 -3.42
N ARG A 374 10.73 -19.76 -2.67
CA ARG A 374 10.92 -19.61 -1.22
C ARG A 374 11.71 -18.34 -0.88
N ARG A 375 12.85 -18.11 -1.54
CA ARG A 375 13.66 -16.89 -1.34
C ARG A 375 12.88 -15.62 -1.67
N ASP A 376 12.02 -15.68 -2.69
CA ASP A 376 11.15 -14.56 -3.03
C ASP A 376 10.09 -14.31 -1.98
N LEU A 377 9.49 -15.35 -1.41
CA LEU A 377 8.56 -15.18 -0.29
C LEU A 377 9.21 -14.45 0.88
N ASP A 378 10.48 -14.74 1.15
CA ASP A 378 11.23 -14.08 2.22
C ASP A 378 11.55 -12.62 1.89
N GLY A 379 11.88 -12.30 0.64
CA GLY A 379 12.26 -10.95 0.20
C GLY A 379 11.11 -10.02 -0.24
N ILE A 380 9.97 -10.55 -0.70
CA ILE A 380 8.86 -9.71 -1.17
C ILE A 380 8.29 -8.90 0.01
N GLY A 381 8.15 -7.60 -0.22
CA GLY A 381 7.63 -6.69 0.79
C GLY A 381 8.67 -6.19 1.78
N ASP A 382 9.92 -6.65 1.71
CA ASP A 382 10.97 -6.18 2.60
C ASP A 382 11.50 -4.81 2.17
N LEU A 383 11.33 -3.81 3.04
CA LEU A 383 11.86 -2.45 2.88
C LEU A 383 13.12 -2.23 3.74
N ALA A 384 13.75 -3.30 4.26
CA ALA A 384 14.79 -3.33 5.28
C ALA A 384 14.33 -2.91 6.69
N PHE A 385 13.58 -1.81 6.81
CA PHE A 385 13.02 -1.38 8.11
C PHE A 385 11.69 -2.04 8.46
N TYR A 386 10.88 -2.32 7.42
CA TYR A 386 9.54 -2.87 7.59
C TYR A 386 9.30 -3.93 6.53
N ARG A 387 8.55 -4.96 6.90
CA ARG A 387 7.94 -5.87 5.93
C ARG A 387 6.52 -5.40 5.64
N LEU A 388 6.20 -5.12 4.39
CA LEU A 388 4.87 -4.68 3.94
C LEU A 388 3.89 -5.86 3.99
N GLN A 389 3.33 -6.11 5.17
CA GLN A 389 2.38 -7.19 5.41
C GLN A 389 1.27 -6.73 6.35
N ARG A 390 0.13 -7.43 6.31
CA ARG A 390 -0.99 -7.16 7.24
C ARG A 390 -0.58 -7.22 8.72
N PRO A 391 0.25 -8.18 9.18
CA PRO A 391 0.72 -8.20 10.57
C PRO A 391 1.46 -6.95 10.99
N THR A 392 2.25 -6.33 10.10
CA THR A 392 2.98 -5.07 10.39
C THR A 392 2.02 -3.93 10.70
N MET A 393 0.93 -3.81 9.94
CA MET A 393 -0.11 -2.81 10.20
C MET A 393 -0.77 -3.07 11.57
N VAL A 394 -1.12 -4.31 11.89
CA VAL A 394 -1.71 -4.66 13.19
C VAL A 394 -0.74 -4.38 14.32
N ALA A 395 0.54 -4.74 14.18
CA ALA A 395 1.59 -4.46 15.15
C ALA A 395 1.74 -2.96 15.40
N ILE A 396 1.90 -2.14 14.35
CA ILE A 396 1.96 -0.66 14.46
C ILE A 396 0.72 -0.13 15.19
N SER A 397 -0.46 -0.60 14.82
CA SER A 397 -1.72 -0.16 15.42
C SER A 397 -1.80 -0.49 16.91
N SER A 398 -1.46 -1.73 17.26
CA SER A 398 -1.44 -2.22 18.63
C SER A 398 -0.46 -1.41 19.47
N THR A 399 0.78 -1.26 19.00
CA THR A 399 1.82 -0.49 19.68
C THR A 399 1.40 0.95 19.93
N ILE A 400 0.85 1.64 18.91
CA ILE A 400 0.36 3.02 19.08
C ILE A 400 -0.75 3.07 20.13
N VAL A 401 -1.75 2.20 20.06
CA VAL A 401 -2.84 2.16 21.04
C VAL A 401 -2.31 1.91 22.45
N THR A 402 -1.36 0.98 22.63
CA THR A 402 -0.72 0.72 23.92
C THR A 402 -0.04 1.97 24.47
N TYR A 403 0.76 2.68 23.66
CA TYR A 403 1.41 3.92 24.10
C TYR A 403 0.41 5.02 24.43
N ILE A 404 -0.69 5.14 23.69
CA ILE A 404 -1.74 6.11 23.98
C ILE A 404 -2.44 5.78 25.30
N ILE A 405 -2.71 4.50 25.58
CA ILE A 405 -3.27 4.08 26.87
C ILE A 405 -2.34 4.44 28.02
N VAL A 406 -1.04 4.18 27.87
CA VAL A 406 -0.03 4.54 28.87
C VAL A 406 0.02 6.06 29.08
N LEU A 407 0.05 6.84 28.00
CA LEU A 407 0.02 8.30 28.05
C LEU A 407 -1.24 8.80 28.78
N MET A 408 -2.39 8.22 28.49
CA MET A 408 -3.66 8.57 29.15
C MET A 408 -3.62 8.29 30.66
N GLN A 409 -3.00 7.20 31.09
CA GLN A 409 -2.85 6.89 32.52
C GLN A 409 -1.99 7.94 33.24
N PHE A 410 -0.90 8.40 32.61
CA PHE A 410 -0.07 9.47 33.16
C PHE A 410 -0.84 10.80 33.24
N LEU A 411 -1.52 11.19 32.17
CA LEU A 411 -2.30 12.44 32.15
C LEU A 411 -3.40 12.45 33.22
N LEU A 412 -4.13 11.35 33.38
CA LEU A 412 -5.17 11.24 34.43
C LEU A 412 -4.59 11.31 35.84
N THR A 413 -3.36 10.83 36.04
CA THR A 413 -2.69 10.86 37.34
C THR A 413 -2.25 12.28 37.69
N GLU A 414 -1.74 13.06 36.72
CA GLU A 414 -1.36 14.46 36.92
C GLU A 414 -2.58 15.34 37.27
N ASP A 415 -3.69 15.16 36.55
CA ASP A 415 -4.95 15.88 36.84
C ASP A 415 -5.47 15.54 38.25
N GLY A 416 -5.34 14.27 38.67
CA GLY A 416 -5.77 13.81 39.98
C GLY A 416 -4.92 14.34 41.14
N ALA A 417 -3.60 14.46 40.95
CA ALA A 417 -2.69 15.00 41.96
C ALA A 417 -2.86 16.51 42.17
N ALA A 418 -3.15 17.26 41.11
CA ALA A 418 -3.42 18.69 41.18
C ALA A 418 -4.76 19.04 41.88
N ALA A 419 -5.70 18.09 41.93
CA ALA A 419 -7.00 18.27 42.56
C ALA A 419 -7.02 17.99 44.08
N THR A 420 -5.89 17.61 44.68
CA THR A 420 -5.83 17.41 46.14
C THR A 420 -5.98 18.76 46.83
N PRO A 421 -7.10 19.03 47.55
CA PRO A 421 -7.31 20.32 48.19
C PRO A 421 -6.20 20.52 49.23
N THR A 422 -5.52 21.66 49.13
CA THR A 422 -4.57 22.12 50.16
C THR A 422 -5.27 21.95 51.51
N PRO A 423 -4.73 21.16 52.46
CA PRO A 423 -5.39 20.95 53.74
C PRO A 423 -5.61 22.32 54.35
N ALA A 424 -6.89 22.65 54.57
CA ALA A 424 -7.28 23.93 55.12
C ALA A 424 -6.44 24.19 56.36
N THR A 425 -5.61 25.24 56.31
CA THR A 425 -4.81 25.68 57.45
C THR A 425 -5.81 25.98 58.56
N VAL A 426 -5.94 25.06 59.51
CA VAL A 426 -6.77 25.25 60.70
C VAL A 426 -6.11 26.36 61.50
N THR A 427 -6.56 27.60 61.33
CA THR A 427 -6.25 28.69 62.23
C THR A 427 -6.86 28.37 63.59
N VAL A 428 -6.05 27.81 64.48
CA VAL A 428 -6.36 27.70 65.91
C VAL A 428 -6.32 29.12 66.47
N GLY A 429 -7.49 29.69 66.74
CA GLY A 429 -7.61 30.98 67.42
C GLY A 429 -7.07 30.87 68.85
N GLN A 430 -6.24 31.85 69.23
CA GLN A 430 -5.90 32.16 70.61
C GLN A 430 -6.85 33.22 71.16
#